data_AF-A0A6P0IXX2-F1
#
_entry.id   AF-A0A6P0IXX2-F1
#
_cell.length_a   1.000
_cell.length_b   1.000
_cell.length_c   1.000
_cell.angle_alpha   90.00
_cell.angle_beta   90.00
_cell.angle_gamma   90.00
#
_symmetry.space_group_name_H-M   'P 1'
#
loop_
_entity.id
_entity.type
_entity.pdbx_description
1 polymer ?
#
loop_
_entity_poly.entity_id
_entity_poly.type
_entity_poly.pdbx_seq_one_letter_code
_entity_poly.pdbx_strand_id
1 'polypeptide(L)' 'SIVAADSGKPVNRKFFDNYDSVSKLFDVVQKAIDQDYYKLDVTYDATLGYPTKIDMDYRAEIADDERTLTIDNLEVSKN' A
#
# COMPACT_ATOMS: atom_id res chain seq x y z
N SER A 1 -1.01 11.26 -12.10
CA SER A 1 -1.52 10.14 -12.93
C SER A 1 -0.91 8.87 -12.39
N ILE A 2 -1.68 7.79 -12.19
CA ILE A 2 -1.11 6.48 -11.79
C ILE A 2 -0.76 5.73 -13.07
N VAL A 3 0.43 5.16 -13.12
CA VAL A 3 0.94 4.40 -14.27
C VAL A 3 1.46 3.04 -13.84
N ALA A 4 1.41 2.07 -14.76
CA ALA A 4 2.03 0.77 -14.53
C ALA A 4 3.56 0.91 -14.55
N ALA A 5 4.25 0.34 -13.57
CA ALA A 5 5.70 0.50 -13.40
C ALA A 5 6.52 -0.09 -14.56
N ASP A 6 6.01 -1.15 -15.20
CA ASP A 6 6.68 -1.87 -16.29
C ASP A 6 6.59 -1.17 -17.66
N SER A 7 5.51 -0.42 -17.88
CA SER A 7 5.12 0.08 -19.20
C SER A 7 4.90 1.58 -19.23
N GLY A 8 4.84 2.24 -18.07
CA GLY A 8 4.54 3.67 -17.93
C GLY A 8 3.16 4.07 -18.43
N LYS A 9 2.30 3.10 -18.79
CA LYS A 9 0.97 3.36 -19.33
C LYS A 9 0.01 3.75 -18.20
N PRO A 10 -0.92 4.69 -18.45
CA PRO A 10 -1.98 5.00 -17.51
C PRO A 10 -2.76 3.74 -17.12
N VAL A 11 -2.99 3.56 -15.83
CA VAL A 11 -3.87 2.52 -15.31
C VAL A 11 -5.23 3.13 -14.96
N ASN A 12 -6.25 2.28 -14.85
CA ASN A 12 -7.53 2.74 -14.31
C ASN A 12 -7.35 3.09 -12.83
N ARG A 13 -7.35 4.40 -12.54
CA ARG A 13 -7.12 4.96 -11.21
C ARG A 13 -8.04 4.36 -10.14
N LYS A 14 -9.27 3.97 -10.51
CA LYS A 14 -10.26 3.40 -9.56
C LYS A 14 -9.75 2.19 -8.80
N PHE A 15 -8.82 1.42 -9.36
CA PHE A 15 -8.23 0.27 -8.67
C PHE A 15 -7.26 0.67 -7.56
N PHE A 16 -6.81 1.92 -7.54
CA PHE A 16 -5.82 2.44 -6.61
C PHE A 16 -6.38 3.49 -5.66
N ASP A 17 -7.68 3.78 -5.74
CA ASP A 17 -8.36 4.75 -4.86
C ASP A 17 -8.23 4.36 -3.38
N ASN A 18 -7.92 3.11 -3.04
CA ASN A 18 -7.68 2.67 -1.66
C ASN A 18 -6.25 2.91 -1.17
N TYR A 19 -5.36 3.49 -1.98
CA TYR A 19 -3.94 3.67 -1.65
C TYR A 19 -3.43 5.09 -1.91
N ASP A 20 -4.27 6.00 -2.43
CA ASP A 20 -3.83 7.29 -2.97
C ASP A 20 -3.67 8.42 -1.94
N SER A 21 -3.65 8.10 -0.64
CA SER A 21 -3.37 9.05 0.43
C SER A 21 -2.77 8.36 1.65
N VAL A 22 -2.04 9.13 2.46
CA VAL A 22 -1.43 8.64 3.71
C VAL A 22 -2.45 7.98 4.65
N SER A 23 -3.62 8.60 4.84
CA SER A 23 -4.67 8.01 5.71
C SER A 23 -5.11 6.64 5.22
N LYS A 24 -5.27 6.47 3.91
CA LYS A 24 -5.68 5.18 3.33
C LYS A 24 -4.61 4.10 3.43
N LEU A 25 -3.33 4.48 3.48
CA LEU A 25 -2.27 3.52 3.78
C LEU A 25 -2.41 2.95 5.20
N PHE A 26 -2.81 3.77 6.17
CA PHE A 26 -3.13 3.28 7.51
C PHE A 26 -4.38 2.40 7.51
N ASP A 27 -5.40 2.72 6.71
CA ASP A 27 -6.59 1.86 6.58
C ASP A 27 -6.22 0.47 6.04
N VAL A 28 -5.25 0.39 5.12
CA VAL A 28 -4.73 -0.89 4.60
C VAL A 28 -4.04 -1.69 5.71
N VAL A 29 -3.18 -1.05 6.51
CA VAL A 29 -2.52 -1.68 7.66
C VAL A 29 -3.56 -2.17 8.66
N GLN A 30 -4.52 -1.33 9.03
CA GLN A 30 -5.58 -1.67 9.99
C GLN A 30 -6.42 -2.84 9.49
N LYS A 31 -6.80 -2.84 8.21
CA LYS A 31 -7.56 -3.94 7.61
C LYS A 31 -6.80 -5.27 7.67
N ALA A 32 -5.49 -5.26 7.43
CA ALA A 32 -4.68 -6.46 7.52
C ALA A 32 -4.61 -7.00 8.96
N ILE A 33 -4.55 -6.11 9.96
CA ILE A 33 -4.64 -6.46 11.39
C ILE A 33 -6.03 -7.04 11.71
N ASP A 34 -7.10 -6.36 11.30
CA ASP A 34 -8.48 -6.77 11.59
C ASP A 34 -8.85 -8.12 10.97
N GLN A 35 -8.21 -8.46 9.86
CA GLN A 35 -8.44 -9.70 9.12
C GLN A 35 -7.45 -10.81 9.49
N ASP A 36 -6.57 -10.57 10.47
CA ASP A 36 -5.56 -11.52 10.97
C ASP A 36 -4.72 -12.11 9.83
N TYR A 37 -4.16 -11.23 9.00
CA TYR A 37 -3.27 -11.64 7.91
C TYR A 37 -2.10 -12.45 8.47
N TYR A 38 -1.76 -13.55 7.80
CA TYR A 38 -0.63 -14.40 8.19
C TYR A 38 0.68 -13.63 8.38
N LYS A 39 0.92 -12.64 7.51
CA LYS A 39 2.07 -11.75 7.61
C LYS A 39 1.64 -10.30 7.40
N LEU A 40 2.18 -9.43 8.25
CA LEU A 40 2.12 -7.98 8.07
C LEU A 40 3.41 -7.35 8.61
N ASP A 41 4.30 -6.97 7.70
CA ASP A 41 5.51 -6.22 8.02
C ASP A 41 5.39 -4.80 7.46
N VAL A 42 5.43 -3.81 8.36
CA VAL A 42 5.28 -2.39 7.99
C VAL A 42 6.54 -1.62 8.37
N THR A 43 7.14 -0.96 7.38
CA THR A 43 8.17 0.05 7.60
C THR A 43 7.53 1.42 7.62
N TYR A 44 7.85 2.23 8.63
CA TYR A 44 7.37 3.60 8.77
C TYR A 44 8.48 4.61 8.50
N ASP A 45 8.10 5.79 8.02
CA ASP A 45 8.98 6.95 7.99
C ASP A 45 9.38 7.34 9.42
N ALA A 46 10.68 7.45 9.69
CA ALA A 46 11.19 7.67 11.04
C ALA A 46 10.90 9.08 11.60
N THR A 47 10.55 10.04 10.73
CA THR A 47 10.31 11.44 11.13
C THR A 47 8.81 11.74 11.21
N LEU A 48 8.06 11.30 10.20
CA LEU A 48 6.66 11.64 9.98
C LEU A 48 5.70 10.51 10.33
N GLY A 49 6.21 9.28 10.51
CA GLY A 49 5.44 8.14 11.05
C GLY A 49 4.44 7.49 10.09
N TYR A 50 4.44 7.82 8.80
CA TYR A 50 3.56 7.18 7.81
C TYR A 50 4.21 5.91 7.22
N PRO A 51 3.42 4.93 6.72
CA PRO A 51 3.96 3.73 6.09
C PRO A 51 4.77 4.05 4.81
N THR A 52 6.00 3.55 4.73
CA THR A 52 6.88 3.64 3.54
C THR A 52 6.99 2.32 2.80
N LYS A 53 6.78 1.20 3.50
CA LYS A 53 6.66 -0.14 2.91
C LYS A 53 5.66 -0.97 3.68
N ILE A 54 4.79 -1.70 2.97
CA ILE A 54 3.83 -2.64 3.56
C ILE A 54 3.97 -3.96 2.81
N ASP A 55 4.50 -4.98 3.47
CA ASP A 55 4.55 -6.36 2.98
C ASP A 55 3.46 -7.16 3.71
N MET A 56 2.53 -7.74 2.96
CA MET A 56 1.40 -8.48 3.53
C MET A 56 1.16 -9.79 2.79
N ASP A 57 0.77 -10.80 3.54
CA ASP A 57 0.37 -12.13 3.05
C ASP A 57 -0.88 -12.53 3.82
N TYR A 58 -1.94 -12.87 3.09
CA TYR A 58 -3.21 -13.20 3.72
C TYR A 58 -3.17 -14.59 4.33
N ARG A 59 -2.56 -15.58 3.64
CA ARG A 59 -2.43 -16.95 4.10
C ARG A 59 -1.15 -17.58 3.55
N ALA A 60 -0.30 -18.07 4.46
CA ALA A 60 0.96 -18.76 4.17
C ALA A 60 0.93 -19.85 3.09
N GLU A 61 -0.23 -20.47 2.87
CA GLU A 61 -0.39 -21.66 2.03
C GLU A 61 -1.00 -21.37 0.67
N ILE A 62 -1.40 -20.11 0.41
CA ILE A 62 -1.94 -19.69 -0.89
C ILE A 62 -0.83 -18.99 -1.67
N ALA A 63 -0.35 -19.65 -2.72
CA ALA A 63 0.61 -19.00 -3.61
C ALA A 63 -0.01 -17.80 -4.35
N ASP A 64 0.80 -16.76 -4.56
CA ASP A 64 0.52 -15.56 -5.36
C ASP A 64 -0.57 -14.62 -4.77
N ASP A 65 -0.91 -14.76 -3.49
CA ASP A 65 -1.78 -13.82 -2.77
C ASP A 65 -1.00 -12.73 -2.02
N GLU A 66 0.33 -12.83 -1.97
CA GLU A 66 1.20 -11.86 -1.31
C GLU A 66 1.19 -10.51 -2.04
N ARG A 67 1.22 -9.43 -1.28
CA ARG A 67 1.22 -8.06 -1.82
C ARG A 67 2.27 -7.22 -1.11
N THR A 68 2.99 -6.43 -1.91
CA THR A 68 3.92 -5.41 -1.43
C THR A 68 3.50 -4.04 -1.95
N LEU A 69 3.41 -3.07 -1.06
CA LEU A 69 3.27 -1.65 -1.37
C LEU A 69 4.56 -0.93 -0.99
N THR A 70 5.13 -0.17 -1.93
CA THR A 70 6.24 0.75 -1.68
C THR A 70 5.75 2.17 -1.91
N ILE A 71 5.99 3.05 -0.94
CA ILE A 71 5.48 4.42 -0.96
C ILE A 71 6.66 5.38 -1.03
N ASP A 72 6.68 6.17 -2.09
CA ASP A 72 7.68 7.19 -2.35
C ASP A 72 7.03 8.47 -2.89
N ASN A 73 7.82 9.56 -2.92
CA ASN A 73 7.48 10.81 -3.60
C ASN A 73 6.09 11.38 -3.22
N LEU A 74 5.70 11.30 -1.96
CA LEU A 74 4.45 11.89 -1.48
C LEU A 74 4.46 13.41 -1.66
N GLU A 75 3.36 13.93 -2.18
CA GLU A 75 3.15 15.37 -2.33
C GLU A 75 1.93 15.82 -1.53
N VAL A 76 1.96 17.07 -1.06
CA VAL A 76 0.78 17.69 -0.46
C VAL A 76 -0.27 17.91 -1.54
N SER A 77 -1.45 17.32 -1.36
CA SER A 77 -2.59 17.55 -2.25
C SER A 77 -2.91 19.03 -2.31
N LYS A 78 -2.87 19.61 -3.51
CA LYS A 78 -3.38 20.96 -3.75
C LYS A 78 -4.90 20.85 -3.90
N ASN A 79 -5.63 21.20 -2.85
CA ASN A 79 -7.08 21.39 -2.92
C ASN A 79 -7.42 22.61 -3.78
#